data_AF-A0A4Q5GBJ3-F1
#
_entry.id   AF-A0A4Q5GBJ3-F1
#
_cell.length_a   1.000
_cell.length_b   1.000
_cell.length_c   1.000
_cell.angle_alpha   90.00
_cell.angle_beta   90.00
_cell.angle_gamma   90.00
#
_symmetry.space_group_name_H-M   'P 1'
#
loop_
_entity.id
_entity.type
_entity.pdbx_description
1 polymer ?
#
loop_
_entity_poly.entity_id
_entity_poly.type
_entity_poly.pdbx_seq_one_letter_code
_entity_poly.pdbx_strand_id
1 'polypeptide(L)'
;MTIMNDETREFVAMHRNEDVRELALKAKRVEGLDLPLALDQIAGWQIARKKLPQWASCEGIVYPPHISMEQCSSQFTAQYKSEIAQTLLAPAATVRARVSDSGESDNWNALFAVCMTDSAESDNCGSLFVVWLSDSPESDTQEMKMGAWMSDSPESDTLVAKRAMVDLTGGFGVDFSYLARGFSQATYVERQRHLCDLAEHNMAALGLDQARIVC
;
A
#
# COMPACT_ATOMS: atom_id res chain seq x y z
N MET A 1 -18.71 -14.90 -5.09
CA MET A 1 -18.76 -15.90 -6.17
C MET A 1 -17.60 -16.85 -5.93
N THR A 2 -17.81 -18.15 -5.82
CA THR A 2 -16.69 -19.09 -5.54
C THR A 2 -15.96 -19.36 -6.85
N ILE A 3 -14.78 -18.74 -7.04
CA ILE A 3 -13.99 -18.86 -8.28
C ILE A 3 -13.42 -20.27 -8.47
N MET A 4 -13.23 -21.02 -7.39
CA MET A 4 -12.64 -22.36 -7.39
C MET A 4 -13.25 -23.23 -6.29
N ASN A 5 -13.65 -24.46 -6.61
CA ASN A 5 -14.18 -25.42 -5.65
C ASN A 5 -13.10 -25.95 -4.69
N ASP A 6 -13.53 -26.65 -3.64
CA ASP A 6 -12.64 -27.07 -2.55
C ASP A 6 -11.69 -28.20 -2.99
N GLU A 7 -12.16 -29.14 -3.81
CA GLU A 7 -11.34 -30.23 -4.34
C GLU A 7 -10.17 -29.70 -5.19
N THR A 8 -10.44 -28.69 -6.02
CA THR A 8 -9.43 -28.03 -6.85
C THR A 8 -8.46 -27.24 -6.00
N ARG A 9 -8.94 -26.52 -4.98
CA ARG A 9 -8.11 -25.76 -4.03
C ARG A 9 -7.15 -26.67 -3.27
N GLU A 10 -7.65 -27.81 -2.78
CA GLU A 10 -6.86 -28.79 -2.04
C GLU A 10 -5.79 -29.42 -2.94
N PHE A 11 -6.16 -29.80 -4.17
CA PHE A 11 -5.21 -30.30 -5.16
C PHE A 11 -4.08 -29.30 -5.44
N VAL A 12 -4.41 -28.01 -5.64
CA VAL A 12 -3.41 -26.96 -5.83
C VAL A 12 -2.48 -26.86 -4.63
N ALA A 13 -3.02 -26.84 -3.41
CA ALA A 13 -2.21 -26.71 -2.18
C ALA A 13 -1.21 -27.87 -2.02
N MET A 14 -1.63 -29.10 -2.33
CA MET A 14 -0.78 -30.31 -2.23
C MET A 14 0.29 -30.34 -3.32
N HIS A 15 -0.06 -29.98 -4.56
CA HIS A 15 0.80 -30.21 -5.73
C HIS A 15 1.54 -28.97 -6.24
N ARG A 16 1.37 -27.79 -5.61
CA ARG A 16 1.97 -26.52 -6.07
C ARG A 16 3.49 -26.50 -6.24
N ASN A 17 4.21 -27.46 -5.67
CA ASN A 17 5.67 -27.59 -5.80
C ASN A 17 6.12 -28.60 -6.88
N GLU A 18 5.20 -29.31 -7.52
CA GLU A 18 5.51 -30.32 -8.53
C GLU A 18 5.56 -29.73 -9.95
N ASP A 19 6.14 -30.48 -10.90
CA ASP A 19 6.17 -30.05 -12.31
C ASP A 19 4.77 -30.14 -12.92
N VAL A 20 4.31 -29.01 -13.48
CA VAL A 20 2.95 -28.86 -14.02
C VAL A 20 2.68 -29.83 -15.19
N ARG A 21 3.69 -30.12 -16.02
CA ARG A 21 3.54 -31.03 -17.17
C ARG A 21 3.44 -32.47 -16.71
N GLU A 22 4.25 -32.84 -15.73
CA GLU A 22 4.17 -34.17 -15.11
C GLU A 22 2.80 -34.40 -14.45
N LEU A 23 2.26 -33.39 -13.76
CA LEU A 23 0.91 -33.44 -13.19
C LEU A 23 -0.16 -33.62 -14.26
N ALA A 24 -0.07 -32.87 -15.37
CA ALA A 24 -1.00 -32.96 -16.49
C ALA A 24 -1.04 -34.36 -17.12
N LEU A 25 0.08 -35.09 -17.09
CA LEU A 25 0.17 -36.46 -17.63
C LEU A 25 -0.26 -37.54 -16.62
N LYS A 26 -0.07 -37.32 -15.32
CA LYS A 26 -0.30 -38.31 -14.26
C LYS A 26 -1.67 -38.23 -13.61
N ALA A 27 -2.35 -37.09 -13.70
CA ALA A 27 -3.61 -36.86 -13.02
C ALA A 27 -4.67 -37.87 -13.46
N LYS A 28 -5.02 -38.79 -12.55
CA LYS A 28 -6.21 -39.63 -12.70
C LYS A 28 -7.44 -38.75 -12.54
N ARG A 29 -8.56 -39.13 -13.17
CA ARG A 29 -9.85 -38.45 -12.96
C ARG A 29 -10.21 -38.51 -11.47
N VAL A 30 -10.12 -37.37 -10.80
CA VAL A 30 -10.67 -37.14 -9.46
C VAL A 30 -12.04 -36.51 -9.65
N GLU A 31 -13.06 -37.02 -8.97
CA GLU A 31 -14.40 -36.45 -9.02
C GLU A 31 -14.40 -35.03 -8.45
N GLY A 32 -15.06 -34.08 -9.13
CA GLY A 32 -15.10 -32.67 -8.71
C GLY A 32 -13.85 -31.84 -9.03
N LEU A 33 -12.72 -32.46 -9.36
CA LEU A 33 -11.48 -31.72 -9.69
C LEU A 33 -11.56 -31.05 -11.06
N ASP A 34 -11.42 -29.72 -11.09
CA ASP A 34 -11.14 -28.97 -12.32
C ASP A 34 -9.62 -28.97 -12.56
N LEU A 35 -9.14 -30.00 -13.26
CA LEU A 35 -7.71 -30.17 -13.52
C LEU A 35 -7.10 -29.01 -14.33
N PRO A 36 -7.71 -28.52 -15.43
CA PRO A 36 -7.20 -27.34 -16.14
C PRO A 36 -7.01 -26.13 -15.23
N LEU A 37 -8.03 -25.79 -14.42
CA LEU A 37 -7.92 -24.68 -13.48
C LEU A 37 -6.82 -24.92 -12.43
N ALA A 38 -6.73 -26.14 -11.88
CA ALA A 38 -5.69 -26.49 -10.92
C ALA A 38 -4.28 -26.30 -11.48
N LEU A 39 -4.04 -26.74 -12.73
CA LEU A 39 -2.74 -26.61 -13.38
C LEU A 39 -2.38 -25.14 -13.61
N ASP A 40 -3.33 -24.31 -14.04
CA ASP A 40 -3.15 -22.86 -14.18
C ASP A 40 -2.82 -22.21 -12.83
N GLN A 41 -3.52 -22.58 -11.75
CA GLN A 41 -3.25 -22.07 -10.41
C GLN A 41 -1.88 -22.50 -9.88
N ILE A 42 -1.46 -23.76 -10.13
CA ILE A 42 -0.13 -24.24 -9.75
C ILE A 42 0.95 -23.46 -10.50
N ALA A 43 0.83 -23.30 -11.81
CA ALA A 43 1.77 -22.54 -12.62
C ALA A 43 1.83 -21.06 -12.17
N GLY A 44 0.66 -20.43 -11.97
CA GLY A 44 0.53 -19.08 -11.47
C GLY A 44 1.20 -18.89 -10.10
N TRP A 45 0.95 -19.78 -9.15
CA TRP A 45 1.57 -19.75 -7.83
C TRP A 45 3.10 -19.92 -7.90
N GLN A 46 3.61 -20.80 -8.77
CA GLN A 46 5.05 -20.99 -8.95
C GLN A 46 5.76 -19.75 -9.48
N ILE A 47 5.12 -19.02 -10.41
CA ILE A 47 5.60 -17.72 -10.89
C ILE A 47 5.52 -16.70 -9.76
N ALA A 48 4.37 -16.62 -9.09
CA ALA A 48 4.14 -15.68 -8.00
C ALA A 48 5.12 -15.87 -6.84
N ARG A 49 5.47 -17.11 -6.47
CA ARG A 49 6.44 -17.37 -5.39
C ARG A 49 7.80 -16.70 -5.64
N LYS A 50 8.20 -16.56 -6.91
CA LYS A 50 9.45 -15.90 -7.30
C LYS A 50 9.27 -14.39 -7.48
N LYS A 51 8.21 -13.98 -8.18
CA LYS A 51 7.99 -12.60 -8.64
C LYS A 51 7.22 -11.73 -7.64
N LEU A 52 6.34 -12.35 -6.85
CA LEU A 52 5.37 -11.78 -5.93
C LEU A 52 5.31 -12.57 -4.61
N PRO A 53 6.43 -12.75 -3.88
CA PRO A 53 6.48 -13.65 -2.73
C PRO A 53 5.43 -13.35 -1.65
N GLN A 54 5.08 -12.08 -1.42
CA GLN A 54 4.00 -11.70 -0.47
C GLN A 54 2.61 -12.15 -0.93
N TRP A 55 2.31 -12.06 -2.23
CA TRP A 55 1.05 -12.59 -2.78
C TRP A 55 1.03 -14.11 -2.70
N ALA A 56 2.14 -14.79 -2.96
CA ALA A 56 2.22 -16.25 -2.90
C ALA A 56 2.11 -16.81 -1.46
N SER A 57 2.40 -16.01 -0.45
CA SER A 57 2.18 -16.34 0.97
C SER A 57 0.75 -16.06 1.44
N CYS A 58 -0.04 -15.29 0.68
CA CYS A 58 -1.43 -15.01 1.00
C CYS A 58 -2.30 -16.18 0.55
N GLU A 59 -3.02 -16.79 1.48
CA GLU A 59 -4.00 -17.82 1.14
C GLU A 59 -5.18 -17.20 0.38
N GLY A 60 -5.81 -18.01 -0.47
CA GLY A 60 -6.99 -17.59 -1.21
C GLY A 60 -6.74 -16.78 -2.48
N ILE A 61 -5.50 -16.35 -2.77
CA ILE A 61 -5.18 -15.68 -4.05
C ILE A 61 -5.46 -16.61 -5.23
N VAL A 62 -6.15 -16.08 -6.24
CA VAL A 62 -6.41 -16.77 -7.51
C VAL A 62 -5.59 -16.11 -8.61
N TYR A 63 -4.79 -16.91 -9.31
CA TYR A 63 -3.86 -16.44 -10.34
C TYR A 63 -4.54 -16.42 -11.73
N PRO A 64 -4.32 -15.37 -12.54
CA PRO A 64 -4.87 -15.27 -13.89
C PRO A 64 -4.09 -16.15 -14.88
N PRO A 65 -4.56 -16.24 -16.14
CA PRO A 65 -3.82 -16.90 -17.21
C PRO A 65 -2.40 -16.37 -17.38
N HIS A 66 -1.54 -17.20 -18.00
CA HIS A 66 -0.09 -17.01 -18.08
C HIS A 66 0.34 -15.60 -18.50
N ILE A 67 -0.29 -15.02 -19.54
CA ILE A 67 0.08 -13.70 -20.07
C ILE A 67 -0.04 -12.62 -18.98
N SER A 68 -1.13 -12.60 -18.23
CA SER A 68 -1.34 -11.60 -17.17
C SER A 68 -0.34 -11.78 -16.03
N MET A 69 0.05 -13.02 -15.71
CA MET A 69 1.11 -13.31 -14.74
C MET A 69 2.50 -12.87 -15.24
N GLU A 70 2.81 -13.09 -16.51
CA GLU A 70 4.08 -12.67 -17.11
C GLU A 70 4.21 -11.16 -17.17
N GLN A 71 3.14 -10.46 -17.54
CA GLN A 71 3.13 -9.01 -17.74
C GLN A 71 2.94 -8.20 -16.45
N CYS A 72 2.50 -8.81 -15.35
CA CYS A 72 2.33 -8.07 -14.10
C CYS A 72 3.67 -7.49 -13.60
N SER A 73 3.62 -6.44 -12.79
CA SER A 73 4.83 -5.96 -12.12
C SER A 73 5.40 -6.99 -11.14
N SER A 74 6.69 -6.90 -10.84
CA SER A 74 7.26 -7.62 -9.69
C SER A 74 6.86 -6.95 -8.38
N GLN A 75 6.98 -7.66 -7.26
CA GLN A 75 6.72 -7.09 -5.94
C GLN A 75 7.64 -5.89 -5.66
N PHE A 76 8.93 -6.01 -5.97
CA PHE A 76 9.89 -4.92 -5.80
C PHE A 76 9.48 -3.68 -6.61
N THR A 77 9.11 -3.87 -7.88
CA THR A 77 8.65 -2.78 -8.75
C THR A 77 7.38 -2.11 -8.22
N ALA A 78 6.43 -2.89 -7.73
CA ALA A 78 5.17 -2.36 -7.21
C ALA A 78 5.36 -1.61 -5.88
N GLN A 79 6.24 -2.10 -5.00
CA GLN A 79 6.66 -1.40 -3.79
C GLN A 79 7.31 -0.06 -4.13
N TYR A 80 8.27 -0.05 -5.06
CA TYR A 80 8.94 1.17 -5.51
C TYR A 80 7.95 2.20 -6.09
N LYS A 81 6.97 1.77 -6.89
CA LYS A 81 5.90 2.65 -7.39
C LYS A 81 5.09 3.27 -6.25
N SER A 82 4.76 2.48 -5.22
CA SER A 82 4.05 2.98 -4.03
C SER A 82 4.87 4.01 -3.26
N GLU A 83 6.17 3.77 -3.08
CA GLU A 83 7.09 4.72 -2.43
C GLU A 83 7.21 6.04 -3.19
N ILE A 84 7.33 5.98 -4.53
CA ILE A 84 7.31 7.18 -5.37
C ILE A 84 5.99 7.93 -5.21
N ALA A 85 4.85 7.23 -5.31
CA ALA A 85 3.54 7.86 -5.19
C ALA A 85 3.39 8.55 -3.82
N GLN A 86 3.80 7.89 -2.73
CA GLN A 86 3.78 8.49 -1.39
C GLN A 86 4.69 9.71 -1.28
N THR A 87 5.88 9.67 -1.89
CA THR A 87 6.82 10.80 -1.92
C THR A 87 6.24 11.99 -2.67
N LEU A 88 5.64 11.76 -3.85
CA LEU A 88 5.02 12.81 -4.66
C LEU A 88 3.77 13.41 -4.00
N LEU A 89 3.08 12.62 -3.16
CA LEU A 89 1.89 13.05 -2.44
C LEU A 89 2.22 13.61 -1.03
N ALA A 90 3.47 13.61 -0.62
CA ALA A 90 3.88 14.20 0.65
C ALA A 90 3.69 15.73 0.60
N PRO A 91 3.17 16.37 1.66
CA PRO A 91 3.11 17.82 1.73
C PRO A 91 4.51 18.45 1.52
N ALA A 92 4.57 19.59 0.83
CA ALA A 92 5.82 20.28 0.50
C ALA A 92 6.70 20.62 1.73
N ALA A 93 6.10 20.68 2.92
CA ALA A 93 6.82 20.86 4.19
C ALA A 93 7.67 19.63 4.59
N THR A 94 7.24 18.41 4.26
CA THR A 94 7.90 17.16 4.67
C THR A 94 9.16 16.86 3.84
N VAL A 95 9.23 17.32 2.59
CA VAL A 95 10.36 17.04 1.68
C VAL A 95 11.61 17.85 2.03
N ARG A 96 11.46 19.08 2.54
CA ARG A 96 12.60 19.96 2.90
C ARG A 96 13.42 19.45 4.09
N ALA A 97 12.81 18.71 5.02
CA ALA A 97 13.51 18.19 6.19
C ALA A 97 14.51 17.05 5.88
N ARG A 98 14.39 16.37 4.72
CA ARG A 98 15.26 15.23 4.37
C ARG A 98 16.54 15.61 3.64
N VAL A 99 16.67 16.87 3.19
CA VAL A 99 17.80 17.32 2.34
C VAL A 99 18.90 18.01 3.16
N SER A 100 18.73 18.17 4.47
CA SER A 100 19.71 18.87 5.32
C SER A 100 20.27 17.94 6.39
N ASP A 101 21.14 17.01 5.98
CA ASP A 101 22.16 16.45 6.86
C ASP A 101 23.46 16.22 6.09
N SER A 102 24.18 17.32 5.89
CA SER A 102 25.61 17.32 5.62
C SER A 102 26.18 18.49 6.41
N GLY A 103 26.53 18.20 7.67
CA GLY A 103 26.93 19.18 8.65
C GLY A 103 28.27 19.85 8.33
N GLU A 104 28.29 21.16 8.55
CA GLU A 104 29.39 21.87 9.20
C GLU A 104 28.76 22.93 10.12
N SER A 105 29.30 23.03 11.33
CA SER A 105 28.85 23.88 12.45
C SER A 105 28.99 25.38 12.08
N ASP A 106 28.17 26.29 12.60
CA ASP A 106 28.36 26.87 13.93
C ASP A 106 27.12 27.64 14.40
N ASN A 107 26.85 27.52 15.71
CA ASN A 107 26.08 28.40 16.60
C ASN A 107 24.87 29.16 16.02
N TRP A 108 23.68 28.59 16.19
CA TRP A 108 22.43 29.35 16.16
C TRP A 108 21.59 28.95 17.38
N ASN A 109 21.19 29.94 18.19
CA ASN A 109 20.03 29.79 19.06
C ASN A 109 18.85 29.42 18.15
N ALA A 110 18.48 28.14 18.15
CA ALA A 110 17.57 27.59 17.18
C ALA A 110 16.14 28.07 17.49
N LEU A 111 15.73 29.14 16.82
CA LEU A 111 14.34 29.53 16.72
C LEU A 111 13.67 28.60 15.70
N PHE A 112 13.20 27.43 16.15
CA PHE A 112 12.36 26.56 15.31
C PHE A 112 10.94 27.14 15.27
N ALA A 113 10.72 28.13 14.41
CA ALA A 113 9.38 28.54 14.04
C ALA A 113 8.83 27.58 12.97
N VAL A 114 7.97 26.65 13.35
CA VAL A 114 7.14 25.90 12.39
C VAL A 114 6.01 26.82 11.94
N CYS A 115 6.20 27.52 10.82
CA CYS A 115 5.14 28.24 10.16
C CYS A 115 4.40 27.30 9.19
N MET A 116 3.20 26.86 9.57
CA MET A 116 2.18 26.42 8.63
C MET A 116 1.32 27.65 8.29
N THR A 117 1.35 28.10 7.04
CA THR A 117 0.39 29.09 6.52
C THR A 117 -0.28 28.52 5.29
N ASP A 118 -1.60 28.35 5.36
CA ASP A 118 -2.43 28.11 4.20
C ASP A 118 -2.55 29.40 3.38
N SER A 119 -2.42 29.27 2.07
CA SER A 119 -2.90 30.23 1.08
C SER A 119 -3.71 29.38 0.09
N ALA A 120 -5.02 29.57 -0.10
CA ALA A 120 -5.75 30.82 -0.09
C ALA A 120 -7.22 30.67 0.35
N GLU A 121 -7.72 31.74 0.98
CA GLU A 121 -9.11 32.19 1.13
C GLU A 121 -10.08 31.35 2.01
N SER A 122 -10.00 31.50 3.33
CA SER A 122 -10.88 32.38 4.14
C SER A 122 -10.86 31.99 5.63
N ASP A 123 -10.64 32.99 6.48
CA ASP A 123 -11.02 33.16 7.90
C ASP A 123 -10.74 32.04 8.94
N ASN A 124 -9.54 32.16 9.52
CA ASN A 124 -9.24 32.13 10.97
C ASN A 124 -9.28 30.80 11.76
N CYS A 125 -8.09 30.25 12.07
CA CYS A 125 -7.51 30.18 13.43
C CYS A 125 -6.22 29.33 13.38
N GLY A 126 -5.07 29.95 13.08
CA GLY A 126 -3.78 29.27 13.15
C GLY A 126 -3.27 29.16 14.59
N SER A 127 -3.08 27.96 15.13
CA SER A 127 -2.41 27.80 16.42
C SER A 127 -0.91 27.97 16.23
N LEU A 128 -0.34 29.02 16.84
CA LEU A 128 1.08 29.27 16.85
C LEU A 128 1.73 28.53 18.02
N PHE A 129 2.49 27.48 17.76
CA PHE A 129 3.30 26.80 18.78
C PHE A 129 4.68 27.48 18.85
N VAL A 130 4.96 28.16 19.95
CA VAL A 130 6.27 28.79 20.17
C VAL A 130 6.98 28.10 21.33
N VAL A 131 8.03 27.33 21.01
CA VAL A 131 8.93 26.76 22.01
C VAL A 131 10.09 27.72 22.18
N TRP A 132 10.26 28.25 23.40
CA TRP A 132 11.41 29.09 23.75
C TRP A 132 12.35 28.30 24.66
N LEU A 133 13.63 28.31 24.31
CA LEU A 133 14.72 27.98 25.24
C LEU A 133 15.36 29.31 25.65
N SER A 134 15.23 29.68 26.93
CA SER A 134 15.97 30.81 27.49
C SER A 134 17.17 30.28 28.24
N ASP A 135 18.37 30.58 27.76
CA ASP A 135 19.56 30.54 28.59
C ASP A 135 19.67 31.88 29.33
N SER A 136 19.59 31.81 30.66
CA SER A 136 19.96 32.93 31.54
C SER A 136 21.23 32.53 32.29
N PRO A 137 22.28 33.37 32.29
CA PRO A 137 23.46 33.09 33.08
C PRO A 137 23.18 33.57 34.51
N GLU A 138 23.01 32.64 35.45
CA GLU A 138 23.56 32.69 36.82
C GLU A 138 22.89 31.68 37.77
N SER A 139 23.76 30.95 38.48
CA SER A 139 23.59 30.23 39.75
C SER A 139 22.85 28.88 39.80
N ASP A 140 23.58 27.95 40.44
CA ASP A 140 23.30 26.56 40.79
C ASP A 140 21.88 26.24 41.27
N THR A 141 21.10 25.59 40.40
CA THR A 141 20.33 24.33 40.61
C THR A 141 19.38 24.17 39.41
N GLN A 142 19.65 23.18 38.57
CA GLN A 142 18.98 23.02 37.27
C GLN A 142 17.65 22.24 37.44
N GLU A 143 16.52 22.95 37.53
CA GLU A 143 15.20 22.37 37.24
C GLU A 143 14.73 22.84 35.85
N MET A 144 14.61 21.89 34.93
CA MET A 144 14.19 22.11 33.55
C MET A 144 12.66 22.28 33.50
N LYS A 145 12.18 23.52 33.33
CA LYS A 145 10.74 23.82 33.33
C LYS A 145 10.21 23.99 31.90
N MET A 146 9.56 22.94 31.39
CA MET A 146 8.87 22.94 30.10
C MET A 146 7.42 23.41 30.33
N GLY A 147 7.01 24.52 29.70
CA GLY A 147 5.64 25.02 29.76
C GLY A 147 5.00 25.07 28.38
N ALA A 148 3.92 24.31 28.18
CA ALA A 148 3.05 24.41 27.01
C ALA A 148 1.69 25.00 27.45
N TRP A 149 1.22 26.04 26.76
CA TRP A 149 -0.13 26.55 26.94
C TRP A 149 -1.03 25.90 25.88
N MET A 150 -1.93 25.01 26.31
CA MET A 150 -3.02 24.49 25.48
C MET A 150 -4.27 25.31 25.78
N SER A 151 -4.81 26.00 24.77
CA SER A 151 -6.22 26.40 24.80
C SER A 151 -7.05 25.24 24.26
N ASP A 152 -7.81 24.60 25.13
CA ASP A 152 -8.80 23.59 24.77
C ASP A 152 -9.88 24.24 23.90
N SER A 153 -9.80 24.03 22.59
CA SER A 153 -10.92 24.22 21.68
C SER A 153 -11.44 22.83 21.28
N PRO A 154 -12.72 22.52 21.50
CA PRO A 154 -13.27 21.22 21.17
C PRO A 154 -13.41 21.08 19.65
N GLU A 155 -13.07 19.88 19.16
CA GLU A 155 -13.50 19.34 17.87
C GLU A 155 -13.02 20.08 16.60
N SER A 156 -11.70 20.11 16.39
CA SER A 156 -11.18 20.06 15.03
C SER A 156 -11.18 18.60 14.59
N ASP A 157 -12.31 18.18 14.02
CA ASP A 157 -12.38 16.96 13.24
C ASP A 157 -11.47 17.20 12.03
N THR A 158 -10.16 16.94 12.19
CA THR A 158 -9.15 17.18 11.17
C THR A 158 -9.61 16.45 9.91
N LEU A 159 -10.15 17.19 8.94
CA LEU A 159 -10.51 16.69 7.62
C LEU A 159 -9.20 16.28 6.95
N VAL A 160 -8.69 15.09 7.28
CA VAL A 160 -7.65 14.42 6.52
C VAL A 160 -8.26 14.26 5.14
N ALA A 161 -7.85 15.11 4.20
CA ALA A 161 -8.36 15.11 2.84
C ALA A 161 -8.29 13.68 2.32
N LYS A 162 -9.47 13.06 2.14
CA LYS A 162 -9.60 11.68 1.66
C LYS A 162 -8.97 11.62 0.28
N ARG A 163 -7.79 10.99 0.19
CA ARG A 163 -7.07 10.82 -1.07
C ARG A 163 -7.70 9.67 -1.85
N ALA A 164 -7.94 9.92 -3.13
CA ALA A 164 -8.46 8.93 -4.07
C ALA A 164 -7.46 8.67 -5.20
N MET A 165 -7.43 7.43 -5.70
CA MET A 165 -6.67 7.06 -6.90
C MET A 165 -7.51 6.26 -7.88
N VAL A 166 -7.09 6.24 -9.14
CA VAL A 166 -7.65 5.38 -10.18
C VAL A 166 -6.51 4.71 -10.95
N ASP A 167 -6.54 3.39 -11.07
CA ASP A 167 -5.74 2.61 -12.02
C ASP A 167 -6.58 2.32 -13.27
N LEU A 168 -6.19 2.90 -14.40
CA LEU A 168 -6.92 2.83 -15.66
C LEU A 168 -6.55 1.61 -16.52
N THR A 169 -5.54 0.85 -16.11
CA THR A 169 -4.95 -0.23 -16.91
C THR A 169 -5.15 -1.61 -16.32
N GLY A 170 -5.35 -1.70 -15.00
CA GLY A 170 -5.78 -2.93 -14.35
C GLY A 170 -4.76 -4.07 -14.44
N GLY A 171 -5.10 -5.12 -15.19
CA GLY A 171 -4.29 -6.35 -15.29
C GLY A 171 -4.43 -7.25 -14.07
N PHE A 172 -3.37 -7.92 -13.63
CA PHE A 172 -3.45 -8.75 -12.42
C PHE A 172 -3.70 -7.94 -11.13
N GLY A 173 -3.54 -6.61 -11.15
CA GLY A 173 -3.81 -5.74 -10.00
C GLY A 173 -2.67 -5.68 -8.97
N VAL A 174 -1.47 -6.15 -9.33
CA VAL A 174 -0.28 -6.04 -8.46
C VAL A 174 0.00 -4.58 -8.12
N ASP A 175 0.24 -3.72 -9.11
CA ASP A 175 0.57 -2.31 -8.86
C ASP A 175 -0.55 -1.60 -8.10
N PHE A 176 -1.80 -1.81 -8.51
CA PHE A 176 -2.98 -1.31 -7.81
C PHE A 176 -2.96 -1.69 -6.32
N SER A 177 -2.69 -2.96 -5.97
CA SER A 177 -2.71 -3.40 -4.57
C SER A 177 -1.67 -2.69 -3.69
N TYR A 178 -0.50 -2.35 -4.23
CA TYR A 178 0.55 -1.64 -3.49
C TYR A 178 0.26 -0.14 -3.39
N LEU A 179 -0.27 0.45 -4.46
CA LEU A 179 -0.64 1.86 -4.49
C LEU A 179 -1.85 2.14 -3.59
N ALA A 180 -2.90 1.32 -3.66
CA ALA A 180 -4.19 1.51 -2.99
C ALA A 180 -4.07 1.65 -1.46
N ARG A 181 -3.03 1.08 -0.84
CA ARG A 181 -2.77 1.19 0.61
C ARG A 181 -2.53 2.63 1.07
N GLY A 182 -2.07 3.51 0.18
CA GLY A 182 -1.87 4.93 0.47
C GLY A 182 -3.12 5.81 0.29
N PHE A 183 -4.25 5.23 -0.11
CA PHE A 183 -5.45 5.99 -0.47
C PHE A 183 -6.68 5.48 0.30
N SER A 184 -7.55 6.42 0.67
CA SER A 184 -8.83 6.11 1.34
C SER A 184 -9.90 5.56 0.38
N GLN A 185 -9.70 5.75 -0.93
CA GLN A 185 -10.53 5.20 -1.99
C GLN A 185 -9.65 4.88 -3.19
N ALA A 186 -9.75 3.68 -3.73
CA ALA A 186 -8.95 3.28 -4.89
C ALA A 186 -9.86 2.60 -5.93
N THR A 187 -9.90 3.13 -7.14
CA THR A 187 -10.68 2.53 -8.25
C THR A 187 -9.74 1.78 -9.19
N TYR A 188 -10.03 0.51 -9.43
CA TYR A 188 -9.36 -0.34 -10.42
C TYR A 188 -10.27 -0.48 -11.63
N VAL A 189 -9.74 -0.23 -12.84
CA VAL A 189 -10.49 -0.34 -14.10
C VAL A 189 -9.85 -1.40 -14.98
N GLU A 190 -10.64 -2.37 -15.42
CA GLU A 190 -10.20 -3.45 -16.31
C GLU A 190 -11.29 -3.80 -17.33
N ARG A 191 -10.88 -4.06 -18.57
CA ARG A 191 -11.78 -4.34 -19.69
C ARG A 191 -12.21 -5.80 -19.73
N GLN A 192 -11.36 -6.70 -19.28
CA GLN A 192 -11.60 -8.14 -19.32
C GLN A 192 -12.38 -8.58 -18.09
N ARG A 193 -13.65 -8.98 -18.27
CA ARG A 193 -14.55 -9.44 -17.20
C ARG A 193 -13.88 -10.47 -16.26
N HIS A 194 -13.17 -11.46 -16.81
CA HIS A 194 -12.52 -12.48 -15.98
C HIS A 194 -11.40 -11.91 -15.09
N LEU A 195 -10.67 -10.87 -15.53
CA LEU A 195 -9.66 -10.21 -14.69
C LEU A 195 -10.31 -9.32 -13.63
N CYS A 196 -11.46 -8.72 -13.93
CA CYS A 196 -12.25 -8.04 -12.90
C CYS A 196 -12.69 -8.99 -11.79
N ASP A 197 -13.26 -10.15 -12.13
CA ASP A 197 -13.73 -11.13 -11.13
C ASP A 197 -12.56 -11.59 -10.23
N LEU A 198 -11.39 -11.81 -10.84
CA LEU A 198 -10.16 -12.13 -10.11
C LEU A 198 -9.67 -10.95 -9.24
N ALA A 199 -9.69 -9.72 -9.75
CA ALA A 199 -9.29 -8.55 -9.00
C ALA A 199 -10.21 -8.32 -7.80
N GLU A 200 -11.54 -8.43 -7.96
CA GLU A 200 -12.50 -8.28 -6.87
C GLU A 200 -12.24 -9.29 -5.75
N HIS A 201 -12.06 -10.56 -6.11
CA HIS A 201 -11.70 -11.61 -5.15
C HIS A 201 -10.34 -11.38 -4.49
N ASN A 202 -9.31 -11.08 -5.27
CA ASN A 202 -7.94 -10.93 -4.76
C ASN A 202 -7.77 -9.68 -3.90
N MET A 203 -8.40 -8.55 -4.25
CA MET A 203 -8.33 -7.34 -3.43
C MET A 203 -8.95 -7.58 -2.05
N ALA A 204 -10.09 -8.30 -1.99
CA ALA A 204 -10.69 -8.72 -0.73
C ALA A 204 -9.75 -9.65 0.07
N ALA A 205 -9.13 -10.65 -0.58
CA ALA A 205 -8.17 -11.54 0.07
C ALA A 205 -6.92 -10.81 0.61
N LEU A 206 -6.52 -9.70 -0.03
CA LEU A 206 -5.42 -8.84 0.38
C LEU A 206 -5.81 -7.78 1.44
N GLY A 207 -7.08 -7.76 1.89
CA GLY A 207 -7.60 -6.81 2.87
C GLY A 207 -7.74 -5.38 2.35
N LEU A 208 -8.02 -5.22 1.05
CA LEU A 208 -8.19 -3.91 0.40
C LEU A 208 -9.68 -3.58 0.24
N ASP A 209 -10.36 -3.35 1.36
CA ASP A 209 -11.80 -3.07 1.40
C ASP A 209 -12.19 -1.75 0.70
N GLN A 210 -11.23 -0.83 0.55
CA GLN A 210 -11.43 0.44 -0.15
C GLN A 210 -11.33 0.33 -1.67
N ALA A 211 -11.02 -0.86 -2.21
CA ALA A 211 -10.91 -1.10 -3.64
C ALA A 211 -12.29 -1.17 -4.30
N ARG A 212 -12.50 -0.37 -5.34
CA ARG A 212 -13.66 -0.44 -6.22
C ARG A 212 -13.25 -0.96 -7.59
N ILE A 213 -13.80 -2.11 -7.99
CA ILE A 213 -13.54 -2.71 -9.30
C ILE A 213 -14.56 -2.18 -10.32
N VAL A 214 -14.10 -1.73 -11.48
CA VAL A 214 -14.93 -1.24 -12.58
C VAL A 214 -14.60 -2.00 -13.86
N CYS A 215 -15.68 -2.48 -14.48
CA CYS A 215 -15.74 -3.28 -15.70
C CYS A 215 -16.94 -2.77 -16.54
#